data_AF-W1XQ32-F1
#
_entry.id   AF-W1XQ32-F1
#
_cell.length_a   1.000
_cell.length_b   1.000
_cell.length_c   1.000
_cell.angle_alpha   90.00
_cell.angle_beta   90.00
_cell.angle_gamma   90.00
#
_symmetry.space_group_name_H-M   'P 1'
#
loop_
_entity.id
_entity.type
_entity.pdbx_description
1 polymer ?
#
loop_
_entity_poly.entity_id
_entity_poly.type
_entity_poly.pdbx_seq_one_letter_code
_entity_poly.pdbx_strand_id
1 'polypeptide(L)'
;NTITPMSPSDIIVGLYNDTIKLNLHFEWTNKNNITLSNNQTSFTSGYSVTVTPAASNAKVNVSAGGGGSVMINGVATLSSASSSTRGSA
;
A
#
# COMPACT_ATOMS: atom_id res chain seq x y z
N ASN A 1 -31.28 8.89 17.33
CA ASN A 1 -30.33 8.97 16.20
C ASN A 1 -29.26 7.93 16.39
N THR A 2 -28.94 7.14 15.36
CA THR A 2 -27.93 6.08 15.42
C THR A 2 -26.85 6.39 14.40
N ILE A 3 -25.59 6.30 14.83
CA ILE A 3 -24.42 6.45 13.97
C ILE A 3 -23.88 5.05 13.68
N THR A 4 -23.82 4.72 12.39
CA THR A 4 -23.22 3.47 11.91
C THR A 4 -21.70 3.68 11.74
N PRO A 5 -20.85 2.73 12.18
CA PRO A 5 -19.41 2.82 11.95
C PRO A 5 -19.08 2.96 10.47
N MET A 6 -18.04 3.75 10.18
CA MET A 6 -17.51 3.85 8.83
C MET A 6 -16.86 2.53 8.43
N SER A 7 -17.05 2.11 7.18
CA SER A 7 -16.29 0.99 6.61
C SER A 7 -14.78 1.29 6.66
N PRO A 8 -13.94 0.27 6.85
CA PRO A 8 -12.50 0.45 6.76
C PRO A 8 -12.08 1.10 5.43
N SER A 9 -11.02 1.88 5.45
CA SER A 9 -10.53 2.60 4.27
C SER A 9 -9.02 2.47 4.14
N ASP A 10 -8.56 2.19 2.92
CA ASP A 10 -7.15 2.12 2.57
C ASP A 10 -6.73 3.34 1.76
N ILE A 11 -5.64 3.99 2.17
CA ILE A 11 -5.07 5.15 1.47
C ILE A 11 -3.58 4.92 1.27
N ILE A 12 -3.11 5.09 0.03
CA ILE A 12 -1.69 5.11 -0.27
C ILE A 12 -1.20 6.56 -0.21
N VAL A 13 -0.20 6.81 0.63
CA VAL A 13 0.47 8.11 0.73
C VAL A 13 1.91 8.00 0.23
N GLY A 14 2.31 8.95 -0.60
CA GLY A 14 3.68 9.14 -1.04
C GLY A 14 4.36 10.25 -0.24
N LEU A 15 5.55 9.97 0.29
CA LEU A 15 6.40 10.93 1.00
C LEU A 15 7.72 11.10 0.23
N TYR A 16 8.36 12.27 0.41
CA TYR A 16 9.64 12.59 -0.24
C TYR A 16 9.61 12.34 -1.76
N ASN A 17 8.69 12.99 -2.45
CA ASN A 17 8.49 12.83 -3.89
C ASN A 17 8.31 11.35 -4.28
N ASP A 18 7.40 10.66 -3.59
CA ASP A 18 7.05 9.24 -3.82
C ASP A 18 8.15 8.20 -3.54
N THR A 19 9.29 8.61 -2.98
CA THR A 19 10.40 7.70 -2.64
C THR A 19 10.00 6.73 -1.52
N ILE A 20 9.17 7.18 -0.58
CA ILE A 20 8.58 6.33 0.46
C ILE A 20 7.08 6.25 0.20
N LYS A 21 6.56 5.03 0.02
CA LYS A 21 5.11 4.80 -0.11
C LYS A 21 4.62 3.97 1.07
N LEU A 22 3.55 4.43 1.71
CA LEU A 22 2.91 3.77 2.84
C LEU A 22 1.46 3.47 2.50
N ASN A 23 1.00 2.28 2.86
CA ASN A 23 -0.42 1.96 2.88
C ASN A 23 -0.95 2.21 4.29
N LEU A 24 -1.96 3.07 4.39
CA LEU A 24 -2.63 3.45 5.62
C LEU A 24 -4.02 2.83 5.64
N HIS A 25 -4.23 1.90 6.57
CA HIS A 25 -5.53 1.28 6.80
C HIS A 25 -6.21 1.93 8.01
N PHE A 26 -7.36 2.56 7.79
CA PHE A 26 -8.15 3.21 8.83
C PHE A 26 -9.35 2.34 9.19
N GLU A 27 -9.50 2.04 10.48
CA GLU A 27 -10.66 1.31 10.99
C GLU A 27 -11.15 1.91 12.30
N TRP A 28 -12.47 2.06 12.44
CA TRP A 28 -13.09 2.43 13.72
C TRP A 28 -12.79 1.37 14.78
N THR A 29 -12.30 1.80 15.94
CA THR A 29 -11.99 0.88 17.04
C THR A 29 -13.25 0.18 17.56
N ASN A 30 -14.35 0.93 17.66
CA ASN A 30 -15.65 0.37 17.99
C ASN A 30 -16.42 0.05 16.70
N LYS A 31 -16.68 -1.24 16.48
CA LYS A 31 -17.40 -1.75 15.30
C LYS A 31 -18.91 -1.82 15.49
N ASN A 32 -19.42 -1.40 16.65
CA ASN A 32 -20.85 -1.35 16.93
C ASN A 32 -21.45 0.01 16.62
N ASN A 33 -22.76 0.03 16.34
CA ASN A 33 -23.52 1.26 16.21
C ASN A 33 -23.52 2.08 17.50
N ILE A 34 -23.36 3.40 17.37
CA ILE A 34 -23.44 4.34 18.48
C ILE A 34 -24.85 4.94 18.49
N THR A 35 -25.56 4.77 19.60
CA THR A 35 -26.88 5.40 19.79
C THR A 35 -26.69 6.75 20.49
N LEU A 36 -27.10 7.83 19.83
CA LEU A 36 -27.13 9.17 20.39
C LEU A 36 -28.39 9.35 21.24
N SER A 37 -28.20 9.84 22.47
CA SER A 37 -29.29 10.12 23.41
C SER A 37 -29.67 11.61 23.39
N ASN A 38 -30.91 11.93 23.76
CA ASN A 38 -31.41 13.28 24.08
C ASN A 38 -30.78 14.44 23.28
N ASN A 39 -31.22 14.64 22.03
CA ASN A 39 -30.82 15.76 21.17
C ASN A 39 -29.29 15.95 21.01
N GLN A 40 -28.47 14.94 21.30
CA GLN A 40 -27.04 14.99 20.99
C GLN A 40 -26.84 15.11 19.48
N THR A 41 -25.99 16.07 19.09
CA THR A 41 -25.61 16.34 17.70
C THR A 41 -24.17 15.93 17.38
N SER A 42 -23.41 15.47 18.38
CA SER A 42 -22.02 15.05 18.25
C SER A 42 -21.79 13.69 18.93
N PHE A 43 -20.77 12.98 18.46
CA PHE A 43 -20.28 11.73 19.04
C PHE A 43 -18.75 11.71 18.94
N THR A 44 -18.13 10.89 19.78
CA THR A 44 -16.69 10.60 19.70
C THR A 44 -16.51 9.11 19.51
N SER A 45 -15.70 8.72 18.53
CA SER A 45 -15.28 7.34 18.31
C SER A 45 -13.79 7.30 18.03
N GLY A 46 -13.11 6.30 18.57
CA GLY A 46 -11.70 6.07 18.29
C GLY A 46 -11.50 5.42 16.93
N TYR A 47 -10.34 5.67 16.32
CA TYR A 47 -9.88 4.99 15.12
C TYR A 47 -8.50 4.40 15.34
N SER A 48 -8.24 3.28 14.68
CA SER A 48 -6.92 2.68 14.55
C SER A 48 -6.39 2.94 13.15
N VAL A 49 -5.09 3.24 13.06
CA VAL A 49 -4.37 3.37 11.78
C VAL A 49 -3.28 2.31 11.76
N THR A 50 -3.38 1.37 10.83
CA THR A 50 -2.30 0.42 10.57
C THR A 50 -1.45 0.95 9.42
N VAL A 51 -0.14 1.06 9.65
CA VAL A 51 0.81 1.56 8.66
C VAL A 51 1.66 0.40 8.17
N THR A 52 1.64 0.18 6.86
CA THR A 52 2.49 -0.83 6.21
C THR A 52 3.24 -0.21 5.04
N PRO A 53 4.42 -0.73 4.66
CA PRO A 53 5.05 -0.33 3.40
C PRO A 53 4.08 -0.60 2.23
N ALA A 54 3.80 0.39 1.41
CA ALA A 54 3.12 0.16 0.14
C ALA A 54 4.16 -0.39 -0.83
N ALA A 55 4.23 -1.72 -0.93
CA ALA A 55 5.14 -2.37 -1.85
C ALA A 55 4.86 -1.89 -3.29
N SER A 56 5.89 -1.37 -3.95
CA SER A 56 5.82 -1.13 -5.38
C SER A 56 5.97 -2.48 -6.08
N ASN A 57 4.89 -3.01 -6.64
CA ASN A 57 4.93 -4.21 -7.50
C ASN A 57 5.52 -3.90 -8.89
N ALA A 58 6.37 -2.88 -9.00
CA ALA A 58 6.98 -2.47 -10.25
C ALA A 58 7.85 -3.61 -10.79
N LYS A 59 7.40 -4.21 -11.88
CA LYS A 59 8.21 -5.16 -12.65
C LYS A 59 9.04 -4.35 -13.65
N VAL A 60 10.35 -4.44 -13.53
CA VAL A 60 11.28 -3.84 -14.49
C VAL A 60 11.80 -4.96 -15.39
N ASN A 61 11.53 -4.84 -16.70
CA ASN A 61 12.12 -5.72 -17.69
C ASN A 61 13.51 -5.17 -18.06
N VAL A 62 14.56 -5.93 -17.77
CA VAL A 62 15.92 -5.56 -18.13
C VAL A 62 16.46 -6.58 -19.13
N SER A 63 16.92 -6.11 -20.29
CA SER A 63 17.41 -6.98 -21.36
C SER A 63 18.64 -6.37 -22.02
N ALA A 64 19.63 -7.21 -22.36
CA ALA A 64 20.71 -6.87 -23.27
C ALA A 64 20.54 -7.62 -24.60
N GLY A 65 20.95 -6.98 -25.71
CA GLY A 65 20.94 -7.57 -27.04
C GLY A 65 22.02 -8.64 -27.24
N GLY A 66 22.17 -9.14 -28.46
CA GLY A 66 23.10 -10.23 -28.80
C GLY A 66 24.54 -9.98 -28.30
N GLY A 67 25.00 -10.81 -27.37
CA GLY A 67 26.33 -10.76 -26.77
C GLY A 67 26.51 -9.74 -25.63
N GLY A 68 25.48 -8.93 -25.32
CA GLY A 68 25.54 -7.95 -24.22
C GLY A 68 25.20 -8.55 -22.86
N SER A 69 25.79 -8.01 -21.80
CA SER A 69 25.51 -8.38 -20.41
C SER A 69 24.94 -7.20 -19.64
N VAL A 70 23.94 -7.45 -18.79
CA VAL A 70 23.42 -6.46 -17.84
C VAL A 70 24.11 -6.67 -16.50
N MET A 71 24.82 -5.66 -16.01
CA MET A 71 25.34 -5.64 -14.64
C MET A 71 24.44 -4.75 -13.78
N ILE A 72 23.80 -5.33 -12.78
CA ILE A 72 23.01 -4.58 -11.80
C ILE A 72 23.94 -4.24 -10.63
N ASN A 73 24.34 -2.97 -10.50
CA ASN A 73 25.22 -2.50 -9.44
C ASN A 73 24.46 -1.62 -8.45
N GLY A 74 24.62 -1.86 -7.14
CA GLY A 74 24.05 -1.04 -6.08
C GLY A 74 22.55 -1.23 -5.81
N VAL A 75 22.01 -2.45 -5.93
CA VAL A 75 20.61 -2.74 -5.57
C VAL A 75 20.49 -3.19 -4.12
N ALA A 76 19.67 -2.49 -3.33
CA ALA A 76 19.45 -2.79 -1.92
C ALA A 76 18.67 -4.09 -1.71
N THR A 77 17.67 -4.40 -2.56
CA THR A 77 16.86 -5.63 -2.46
C THR A 77 16.25 -6.03 -3.80
N LEU A 78 16.39 -7.30 -4.20
CA LEU A 78 15.63 -7.95 -5.27
C LEU A 78 14.77 -9.05 -4.65
N SER A 79 13.45 -8.94 -4.73
CA SER A 79 12.53 -9.89 -4.09
C SER A 79 12.24 -11.13 -4.95
N SER A 80 12.35 -11.02 -6.29
CA SER A 80 12.22 -12.14 -7.22
C SER A 80 12.79 -11.79 -8.60
N ALA A 81 13.26 -12.79 -9.34
CA ALA A 81 13.75 -12.63 -10.71
C ALA A 81 13.37 -13.85 -11.57
N SER A 82 13.00 -13.61 -12.83
CA SER A 82 12.73 -14.66 -13.83
C SER A 82 13.45 -14.32 -15.13
N SER A 83 14.13 -15.30 -15.73
CA SER A 83 14.80 -15.13 -17.03
C SER A 83 14.07 -15.88 -18.13
N SER A 84 14.10 -15.33 -19.34
CA SER A 84 13.70 -16.03 -20.56
C SER A 84 14.72 -15.72 -21.65
N THR A 85 15.13 -16.73 -22.40
CA THR A 85 16.03 -16.58 -23.55
C THR A 85 15.19 -16.65 -24.82
N ARG A 86 15.42 -15.73 -25.77
CA ARG A 86 14.89 -15.91 -27.13
C ARG A 86 15.74 -16.98 -27.80
N GLY A 87 15.14 -18.14 -28.10
CA GLY A 87 15.75 -19.16 -28.95
C GLY A 87 16.01 -18.60 -30.34
N SER A 88 17.21 -18.81 -30.87
CA SER A 88 17.54 -18.53 -32.26
C SER A 88 16.69 -19.44 -33.15
N ALA A 89 15.99 -18.82 -34.11
CA ALA A 89 15.31 -19.55 -35.19
C ALA A 89 16.33 -20.09 -36.20
#